data_AF-A0A967WMZ5-F1
#
_entry.id   AF-A0A967WMZ5-F1
#
_cell.length_a   1.000
_cell.length_b   1.000
_cell.length_c   1.000
_cell.angle_alpha   90.00
_cell.angle_beta   90.00
_cell.angle_gamma   90.00
#
_symmetry.space_group_name_H-M   'P 1'
#
loop_
_entity.id
_entity.type
_entity.pdbx_description
1 polymer ?
#
loop_
_entity_poly.entity_id
_entity_poly.type
_entity_poly.pdbx_seq_one_letter_code
_entity_poly.pdbx_strand_id
1 'polypeptide(L)' 'KWILQRDGVLNALLVALGGERIVFLLDARWAMFWAIFITVWAHMGFYTLILLAGLQAIPK' A
#
# COMPACT_ATOMS: atom_id res chain seq x y z
N LYS A 1 -2.47 -10.88 12.77
CA LYS A 1 -1.59 -11.31 11.65
C LYS A 1 -1.55 -10.17 10.62
N TRP A 2 -0.39 -9.81 10.12
CA TRP A 2 -0.23 -8.67 9.20
C TRP A 2 -0.68 -9.05 7.79
N ILE A 3 -1.16 -8.06 7.01
CA ILE A 3 -1.78 -8.30 5.70
C ILE A 3 -0.82 -8.94 4.67
N LEU A 4 0.47 -8.56 4.71
CA LEU A 4 1.53 -9.05 3.81
C LEU A 4 2.31 -10.27 4.33
N GLN A 5 1.95 -10.82 5.49
CA GLN A 5 2.58 -12.05 5.97
C GLN A 5 2.23 -13.24 5.05
N ARG A 6 3.07 -14.29 5.10
CA ARG A 6 2.86 -15.53 4.34
C ARG A 6 1.46 -16.15 4.54
N ASP A 7 0.95 -16.09 5.77
CA ASP A 7 -0.42 -16.51 6.13
C ASP A 7 -1.32 -15.30 6.44
N GLY A 8 -1.02 -14.14 5.84
CA GLY A 8 -1.80 -12.93 5.94
C GLY A 8 -3.05 -12.96 5.05
N VAL A 9 -3.91 -11.96 5.24
CA VAL A 9 -5.19 -11.83 4.50
C VAL A 9 -4.95 -11.78 2.99
N LEU A 10 -3.87 -11.16 2.53
CA LEU A 10 -3.59 -11.02 1.09
C LEU A 10 -3.28 -12.38 0.44
N ASN A 11 -2.51 -13.24 1.11
CA ASN A 11 -2.26 -14.60 0.67
C ASN A 11 -3.51 -15.49 0.79
N ALA A 12 -4.36 -15.28 1.79
CA ALA A 12 -5.61 -16.01 1.94
C ALA A 12 -6.56 -15.75 0.75
N LEU A 13 -6.66 -14.50 0.30
CA LEU A 13 -7.42 -14.13 -0.89
C LEU A 13 -6.82 -14.72 -2.17
N LEU A 14 -5.48 -14.69 -2.29
CA LEU A 14 -4.77 -15.25 -3.44
C LEU A 14 -5.01 -16.75 -3.60
N VAL A 15 -4.98 -17.49 -2.49
CA VAL A 15 -5.31 -18.92 -2.44
C VAL A 15 -6.79 -19.18 -2.71
N ALA A 16 -7.69 -18.34 -2.19
CA ALA A 16 -9.13 -18.45 -2.46
C ALA A 16 -9.48 -18.27 -3.94
N LEU A 17 -8.67 -17.49 -4.67
CA LEU A 17 -8.78 -17.30 -6.12
C LEU A 17 -8.05 -18.38 -6.95
N GLY A 18 -7.52 -19.42 -6.30
CA GLY A 18 -6.83 -20.55 -6.96
C GLY A 18 -5.34 -20.33 -7.24
N GLY A 19 -4.74 -19.26 -6.72
CA GLY A 19 -3.31 -19.00 -6.86
C GLY A 19 -2.45 -19.58 -5.73
N GLU A 20 -1.14 -19.45 -5.87
CA GLU A 20 -0.17 -19.92 -4.88
C GLU A 20 0.19 -18.83 -3.85
N ARG A 21 0.68 -19.25 -2.68
CA ARG A 21 1.10 -18.31 -1.63
C ARG A 21 2.40 -17.61 -2.03
N ILE A 22 2.41 -16.29 -1.98
CA ILE A 22 3.58 -15.46 -2.27
C ILE A 22 4.16 -14.92 -0.96
N VAL A 23 5.48 -15.06 -0.78
CA VAL A 23 6.18 -14.49 0.37
C VAL A 23 6.62 -13.06 0.05
N PHE A 24 5.67 -12.12 0.14
CA PHE A 24 5.84 -10.73 -0.32
C PHE A 24 7.06 -10.00 0.26
N LEU A 25 7.46 -10.30 1.50
CA LEU A 25 8.57 -9.63 2.17
C LEU A 25 9.92 -10.35 2.01
N LEU A 26 9.92 -11.58 1.48
CA LEU A 26 11.14 -12.38 1.31
C LEU A 26 11.66 -12.33 -0.13
N ASP A 27 10.76 -12.08 -1.10
CA ASP A 27 11.12 -11.76 -2.48
C ASP A 27 11.46 -10.27 -2.61
N ALA A 28 12.66 -9.96 -3.12
CA ALA A 28 13.15 -8.58 -3.21
C ALA A 28 12.28 -7.67 -4.11
N ARG A 29 11.70 -8.22 -5.18
CA ARG A 29 10.87 -7.45 -6.12
C ARG A 29 9.53 -7.09 -5.48
N TRP A 30 8.89 -8.06 -4.83
CA TRP A 30 7.64 -7.81 -4.09
C TRP A 30 7.85 -6.92 -2.88
N ALA A 31 8.96 -7.09 -2.15
CA ALA A 31 9.28 -6.26 -0.99
C ALA A 31 9.47 -4.80 -1.41
N MET A 32 10.21 -4.55 -2.50
CA MET A 32 10.41 -3.20 -3.04
C MET A 32 9.08 -2.57 -3.49
N PHE A 33 8.25 -3.32 -4.22
CA PHE A 33 6.94 -2.84 -4.66
C PHE A 33 6.07 -2.40 -3.48
N TRP A 34 5.93 -3.25 -2.46
CA TRP A 34 5.11 -2.95 -1.28
C TRP A 34 5.70 -1.81 -0.44
N ALA A 35 7.02 -1.73 -0.32
CA ALA A 35 7.68 -0.63 0.38
C ALA A 35 7.37 0.72 -0.28
N ILE A 36 7.49 0.82 -1.60
CA ILE A 36 7.16 2.04 -2.36
C ILE A 36 5.68 2.36 -2.22
N PHE A 37 4.81 1.37 -2.46
CA PHE A 37 3.36 1.56 -2.44
C PHE A 37 2.85 2.05 -1.08
N ILE A 38 3.24 1.39 0.01
CA ILE A 38 2.82 1.77 1.37
C ILE A 38 3.37 3.16 1.73
N THR A 39 4.61 3.46 1.36
CA THR A 39 5.22 4.77 1.62
C THR A 39 4.44 5.86 0.90
N VAL A 40 4.17 5.72 -0.40
CA VAL A 40 3.40 6.70 -1.18
C VAL A 40 2.00 6.88 -0.59
N TRP A 41 1.30 5.79 -0.30
CA TRP A 41 -0.04 5.83 0.29
C TRP A 41 -0.06 6.56 1.64
N ALA A 42 0.91 6.27 2.51
CA ALA A 42 1.00 6.91 3.82
C ALA A 42 1.28 8.42 3.72
N HIS A 43 2.08 8.86 2.75
CA HIS A 43 2.41 10.27 2.56
C HIS A 43 1.33 11.05 1.79
N MET A 44 0.56 10.37 0.93
CA MET A 44 -0.49 11.00 0.12
C MET A 44 -1.47 11.80 0.98
N GLY A 45 -1.91 11.27 2.13
CA GLY A 45 -2.86 11.95 3.00
C GLY A 45 -2.38 13.34 3.45
N PHE A 46 -1.11 13.49 3.82
CA PHE A 46 -0.56 14.77 4.25
C PHE A 46 -0.41 15.75 3.08
N TYR A 47 0.13 15.29 1.95
CA TYR A 47 0.32 16.15 0.78
C TYR A 47 -1.01 16.63 0.19
N THR A 48 -2.05 15.78 0.18
CA THR A 48 -3.39 16.19 -0.27
C THR A 48 -3.95 17.31 0.60
N LEU A 49 -3.75 17.27 1.92
CA LEU A 49 -4.20 18.35 2.81
C LEU A 49 -3.48 19.67 2.54
N ILE A 50 -2.16 19.64 2.30
CA ILE A 50 -1.40 20.84 1.93
C ILE A 50 -1.93 21.44 0.63
N LEU A 51 -2.12 20.60 -0.39
CA LEU A 51 -2.64 21.05 -1.69
C LEU A 51 -4.06 21.61 -1.58
N LEU A 52 -4.92 20.98 -0.78
CA LEU A 52 -6.27 21.44 -0.54
C LEU A 52 -6.27 22.80 0.18
N ALA A 53 -5.43 22.96 1.21
CA ALA A 53 -5.29 24.23 1.92
C ALA A 53 -4.79 25.34 0.97
N GLY A 54 -3.83 25.04 0.08
CA GLY A 54 -3.36 25.97 -0.94
C GLY A 54 -4.45 26.34 -1.95
N LEU A 55 -5.27 25.38 -2.38
CA LEU A 55 -6.38 25.62 -3.31
C LEU A 55 -7.50 26.45 -2.64
N GLN A 56 -7.78 26.21 -1.35
CA GLN A 56 -8.76 26.96 -0.57
C GLN A 56 -8.32 28.39 -0.26
N ALA A 57 -7.02 28.69 -0.32
CA ALA A 57 -6.51 30.04 -0.11
C ALA A 57 -6.75 30.98 -1.30
N ILE A 58 -7.18 30.47 -2.47
CA ILE A 58 -7.52 31.28 -3.64
C ILE A 58 -8.87 31.97 -3.39
N PRO A 59 -8.92 33.31 -3.23
CA PRO A 59 -10.17 34.03 -3.06
C PRO A 59 -11.00 33.96 -4.35
N LYS A 60 -12.34 34.02 -4.23
CA LYS A 60 -13.25 34.11 -5.38
C LYS A 60 -12.99 35.32 -6.26
#